data_AF-J8HMD7-F1
#
_entry.id   AF-J8HMD7-F1
#
_cell.length_a   1.000
_cell.length_b   1.000
_cell.length_c   1.000
_cell.angle_alpha   90.00
_cell.angle_beta   90.00
_cell.angle_gamma   90.00
#
_symmetry.space_group_name_H-M   'P 1'
#
loop_
_entity.id
_entity.type
_entity.pdbx_description
1 polymer ?
#
loop_
_entity_poly.entity_id
_entity_poly.type
_entity_poly.pdbx_seq_one_letter_code
_entity_poly.pdbx_strand_id
1 'polypeptide(L)'
;MCMFNYKKNVKNTLLIVRNKLQSFQEVLLLLHNKIVVCRAEKGWTQEELAKRVGVSRQTIATLEKNKYNPSLILAFKIANIFEKSITDVFDYQEE
;
A
#
# COMPACT_ATOMS: atom_id res chain seq x y z
N MET A 1 -30.03 -15.67 -30.24
CA MET A 1 -30.44 -14.85 -29.07
C MET A 1 -29.78 -15.25 -27.73
N CYS A 2 -29.22 -16.45 -27.55
CA CYS A 2 -28.73 -16.91 -26.23
C CYS A 2 -27.30 -16.50 -25.82
N MET A 3 -26.40 -16.14 -26.74
CA MET A 3 -25.00 -15.82 -26.36
C MET A 3 -24.81 -14.42 -25.73
N PHE A 4 -25.78 -13.50 -25.90
CA PHE A 4 -25.70 -12.15 -25.33
C PHE A 4 -25.93 -12.11 -23.81
N ASN A 5 -26.75 -13.05 -23.27
CA ASN A 5 -27.05 -13.12 -21.85
C ASN A 5 -25.89 -13.66 -21.00
N TYR A 6 -25.05 -14.54 -21.57
CA TYR A 6 -23.88 -15.07 -20.85
C TYR A 6 -22.81 -14.00 -20.63
N LYS A 7 -22.51 -13.17 -21.65
CA LYS A 7 -21.53 -12.06 -21.53
C LYS A 7 -21.97 -10.96 -20.55
N LYS A 8 -23.28 -10.70 -20.41
CA LYS A 8 -23.82 -9.74 -19.41
C LYS A 8 -23.67 -10.26 -17.98
N ASN A 9 -23.92 -11.55 -17.73
CA ASN A 9 -23.75 -12.15 -16.41
C ASN A 9 -22.29 -12.20 -15.96
N VAL A 10 -21.35 -12.54 -16.84
CA VAL A 10 -19.90 -12.52 -16.50
C VAL A 10 -19.40 -11.10 -16.20
N LYS A 11 -19.86 -10.09 -16.94
CA LYS A 11 -19.55 -8.67 -16.66
C LYS A 11 -20.15 -8.20 -15.32
N ASN A 12 -21.36 -8.63 -14.97
CA ASN A 12 -21.96 -8.33 -13.68
C ASN A 12 -21.21 -9.01 -12.53
N THR A 13 -20.80 -10.27 -12.67
CA THR A 13 -19.98 -10.95 -11.65
C THR A 13 -18.61 -10.29 -11.49
N LEU A 14 -17.95 -9.90 -12.58
CA LEU A 14 -16.69 -9.15 -12.54
C LEU A 14 -16.86 -7.77 -11.89
N LEU A 15 -17.98 -7.08 -12.13
CA LEU A 15 -18.28 -5.79 -11.51
C LEU A 15 -18.61 -5.95 -10.02
N ILE A 16 -19.31 -7.00 -9.61
CA ILE A 16 -19.60 -7.31 -8.20
C ILE A 16 -18.30 -7.67 -7.46
N VAL A 17 -17.44 -8.51 -8.05
CA VAL A 17 -16.13 -8.84 -7.46
C VAL A 17 -15.24 -7.59 -7.38
N ARG A 18 -15.24 -6.75 -8.42
CA ARG A 18 -14.50 -5.49 -8.45
C ARG A 18 -15.01 -4.46 -7.42
N ASN A 19 -16.34 -4.33 -7.26
CA ASN A 19 -16.96 -3.45 -6.28
C ASN A 19 -16.75 -3.95 -4.84
N LYS A 20 -16.79 -5.27 -4.61
CA LYS A 20 -16.50 -5.88 -3.30
C LYS A 20 -15.01 -5.85 -2.95
N LEU A 21 -14.13 -5.83 -3.95
CA LEU A 21 -12.70 -5.58 -3.78
C LEU A 21 -12.39 -4.11 -3.48
N GLN A 22 -13.13 -3.17 -4.09
CA GLN A 22 -13.01 -1.74 -3.77
C GLN A 22 -13.38 -1.44 -2.31
N SER A 23 -14.47 -2.04 -1.80
CA SER A 23 -14.87 -1.88 -0.39
C SER A 23 -13.87 -2.53 0.59
N PHE A 24 -13.09 -3.53 0.16
CA PHE A 24 -12.04 -4.15 0.97
C PHE A 24 -10.72 -3.34 0.94
N GLN A 25 -10.51 -2.54 -0.10
CA GLN A 25 -9.39 -1.59 -0.18
C GLN A 25 -9.62 -0.35 0.69
N GLU A 26 -10.87 0.07 0.87
CA GLU A 26 -11.23 1.24 1.70
C GLU A 26 -10.89 1.05 3.19
N VAL A 27 -11.07 -0.16 3.75
CA VAL A 27 -10.70 -0.45 5.16
C VAL A 27 -9.18 -0.44 5.40
N LEU A 28 -8.38 -0.55 4.34
CA LEU A 28 -6.92 -0.66 4.40
C LEU A 28 -6.21 0.71 4.42
N LEU A 29 -6.94 1.83 4.34
CA LEU A 29 -6.41 3.17 4.02
C LEU A 29 -6.38 4.18 5.18
N LEU A 30 -6.60 3.75 6.43
CA LEU A 30 -6.51 4.63 7.62
C LEU A 30 -5.06 4.97 8.03
N LEU A 31 -4.06 4.30 7.44
CA LEU A 31 -2.65 4.52 7.74
C LEU A 31 -1.94 5.17 6.54
N HIS A 32 -1.73 6.47 6.60
CA HIS A 32 -1.01 7.21 5.58
C HIS A 32 0.50 7.12 5.79
N ASN A 33 1.24 6.59 4.82
CA ASN A 33 2.71 6.58 4.89
C ASN A 33 3.35 7.80 4.22
N LYS A 34 4.42 8.31 4.83
CA LYS A 34 5.26 9.43 4.35
C LYS A 34 6.60 8.92 3.80
N ILE A 35 6.67 7.67 3.33
CA ILE A 35 7.91 7.01 2.91
C ILE A 35 8.57 7.78 1.77
N VAL A 36 7.80 8.23 0.77
CA VAL A 36 8.32 8.99 -0.38
C VAL A 36 9.03 10.27 0.09
N VAL A 37 8.44 11.00 1.03
CA VAL A 37 9.00 12.24 1.59
C VAL A 37 10.28 11.93 2.36
N CYS A 38 10.25 10.98 3.28
CA CYS A 38 11.42 10.59 4.07
C CYS A 38 12.58 10.11 3.18
N ARG A 39 12.26 9.43 2.08
CA ARG A 39 13.24 8.94 1.11
C ARG A 39 13.82 10.06 0.26
N ALA A 40 13.02 11.07 -0.10
CA ALA A 40 13.48 12.28 -0.78
C ALA A 40 14.43 13.12 0.09
N GLU A 41 14.14 13.27 1.38
CA GLU A 41 15.02 13.96 2.35
C GLU A 41 16.41 13.33 2.44
N LYS A 42 16.49 12.00 2.32
CA LYS A 42 17.77 11.26 2.34
C LYS A 42 18.39 11.07 0.95
N GLY A 43 17.71 11.50 -0.13
CA GLY A 43 18.17 11.32 -1.52
C GLY A 43 18.22 9.86 -1.98
N TRP A 44 17.44 8.98 -1.38
CA TRP A 44 17.46 7.54 -1.68
C TRP A 44 16.48 7.18 -2.79
N THR A 45 16.76 6.09 -3.51
CA THR A 45 15.86 5.38 -4.42
C THR A 45 15.07 4.30 -3.67
N GLN A 46 13.97 3.79 -4.26
CA GLN A 46 13.22 2.68 -3.67
C GLN A 46 14.09 1.44 -3.42
N GLU A 47 15.04 1.18 -4.32
CA GLU A 47 15.99 0.06 -4.22
C GLU A 47 16.92 0.23 -3.01
N GLU A 48 17.41 1.45 -2.78
CA GLU A 48 18.29 1.76 -1.66
C GLU A 48 17.59 1.64 -0.30
N LEU A 49 16.32 2.06 -0.21
CA LEU A 49 15.52 1.84 0.98
C LEU A 49 15.24 0.35 1.19
N ALA A 50 14.88 -0.36 0.12
CA ALA A 50 14.59 -1.79 0.17
C ALA A 50 15.80 -2.59 0.71
N LYS A 51 17.01 -2.29 0.22
CA LYS A 51 18.27 -2.87 0.70
C LYS A 51 18.52 -2.58 2.19
N ARG A 52 18.30 -1.35 2.64
CA ARG A 52 18.47 -0.97 4.06
C ARG A 52 17.49 -1.68 4.97
N VAL A 53 16.23 -1.81 4.54
CA VAL A 53 15.14 -2.45 5.31
C VAL A 53 15.26 -3.98 5.27
N GLY A 54 15.89 -4.54 4.24
CA GLY A 54 16.00 -5.98 4.01
C GLY A 54 14.73 -6.57 3.37
N VAL A 55 14.11 -5.84 2.44
CA VAL A 55 12.91 -6.27 1.69
C VAL A 55 13.12 -6.11 0.19
N SER A 56 12.19 -6.63 -0.61
CA SER A 56 12.23 -6.41 -2.06
C SER A 56 11.90 -4.95 -2.42
N ARG A 57 12.42 -4.46 -3.55
CA ARG A 57 12.01 -3.15 -4.11
C ARG A 57 10.50 -3.06 -4.32
N GLN A 58 9.89 -4.17 -4.72
CA GLN A 58 8.44 -4.25 -4.93
C GLN A 58 7.67 -3.99 -3.65
N THR A 59 8.17 -4.49 -2.50
CA THR A 59 7.61 -4.22 -1.16
C THR A 59 7.59 -2.71 -0.87
N ILE A 60 8.69 -2.01 -1.10
CA ILE A 60 8.73 -0.54 -0.92
C ILE A 60 7.77 0.15 -1.89
N ALA A 61 7.76 -0.26 -3.16
CA ALA A 61 6.89 0.35 -4.17
C ALA A 61 5.39 0.14 -3.90
N THR A 62 4.99 -0.97 -3.29
CA THR A 62 3.60 -1.23 -2.89
C THR A 62 3.24 -0.50 -1.60
N LEU A 63 4.17 -0.37 -0.66
CA LEU A 63 4.00 0.46 0.55
C LEU A 63 3.82 1.94 0.20
N GLU A 64 4.69 2.52 -0.64
CA GLU A 64 4.57 3.92 -1.07
C GLU A 64 3.23 4.23 -1.76
N LYS A 65 2.59 3.20 -2.35
CA LYS A 65 1.27 3.29 -2.99
C LYS A 65 0.10 3.00 -2.04
N ASN A 66 0.35 2.85 -0.73
CA ASN A 66 -0.64 2.46 0.28
C ASN A 66 -1.47 1.22 -0.13
N LYS A 67 -0.86 0.25 -0.82
CA LYS A 67 -1.58 -0.95 -1.27
C LYS A 67 -1.90 -1.92 -0.14
N TYR A 68 -1.20 -1.79 0.99
CA TYR A 68 -1.41 -2.58 2.19
C TYR A 68 -0.75 -1.92 3.39
N ASN A 69 -1.23 -2.27 4.59
CA ASN A 69 -0.62 -1.86 5.84
C ASN A 69 0.60 -2.74 6.14
N PRO A 70 1.79 -2.15 6.36
CA PRO A 70 2.95 -2.91 6.81
C PRO A 70 2.64 -3.59 8.15
N SER A 71 3.32 -4.71 8.43
CA SER A 71 3.35 -5.22 9.80
C SER A 71 4.02 -4.19 10.72
N LEU A 72 3.65 -4.21 12.01
CA LEU A 72 4.22 -3.28 12.99
C LEU A 72 5.77 -3.33 13.00
N ILE A 73 6.35 -4.53 12.89
CA ILE A 73 7.80 -4.73 12.81
C ILE A 73 8.39 -4.03 11.57
N LEU A 74 7.75 -4.16 10.41
CA LEU A 74 8.23 -3.51 9.19
C LEU A 74 8.12 -1.98 9.29
N ALA A 75 7.04 -1.46 9.87
CA ALA A 75 6.88 -0.04 10.11
C ALA A 75 7.99 0.52 11.02
N PHE A 76 8.29 -0.15 12.14
CA PHE A 76 9.39 0.22 13.03
C PHE A 76 10.75 0.16 12.34
N LYS A 77 11.03 -0.88 11.55
CA LYS A 77 12.29 -0.98 10.79
C LYS A 77 12.47 0.21 9.85
N ILE A 78 11.42 0.58 9.12
CA ILE A 78 11.44 1.71 8.19
C ILE A 78 11.65 3.02 8.96
N ALA A 79 10.94 3.25 10.05
CA ALA A 79 11.08 4.44 10.88
C ALA A 79 12.50 4.60 11.44
N ASN A 80 13.07 3.51 11.97
CA ASN A 80 14.44 3.50 12.49
C ASN A 80 15.48 3.81 11.41
N ILE A 81 15.30 3.32 10.18
CA ILE A 81 16.19 3.61 9.05
C ILE A 81 16.15 5.08 8.65
N PHE A 82 15.01 5.74 8.82
CA PHE A 82 14.89 7.18 8.62
C PHE A 82 15.33 8.01 9.83
N GLU A 83 15.68 7.36 10.95
CA GLU A 83 16.01 8.01 12.24
C GLU A 83 14.84 8.88 12.75
N LYS A 84 13.61 8.40 12.56
CA LYS A 84 12.37 9.09 12.93
C LYS A 84 11.49 8.23 13.83
N SER A 85 10.55 8.85 14.53
CA SER A 85 9.52 8.10 15.24
C SER A 85 8.59 7.39 14.24
N ILE A 86 7.91 6.34 14.68
CA ILE A 86 6.96 5.62 13.81
C ILE A 86 5.84 6.54 13.31
N THR A 87 5.39 7.48 14.15
CA THR A 87 4.34 8.47 13.85
C THR A 87 4.78 9.55 12.86
N ASP A 88 6.07 9.83 12.74
CA ASP A 88 6.59 10.74 11.72
C ASP A 88 6.56 10.11 10.32
N VAL A 89 6.62 8.79 10.24
CA VAL A 89 6.65 8.04 8.97
C VAL A 89 5.28 7.49 8.59
N PHE A 90 4.47 7.10 9.58
CA PHE A 90 3.14 6.54 9.39
C PHE A 90 2.14 7.30 10.26
N ASP A 91 1.18 7.93 9.61
CA ASP A 91 0.17 8.78 10.21
C ASP A 91 -1.16 8.04 10.20
N TYR A 92 -1.68 7.72 11.39
CA TYR A 92 -2.95 7.04 11.53
C TYR A 92 -4.05 8.09 11.66
N GLN A 93 -4.97 8.11 10.70
CA GLN A 93 -6.11 9.02 10.67
C GLN A 93 -7.34 8.20 11.07
N GLU A 94 -7.85 8.42 12.28
CA GLU A 94 -9.20 7.99 12.64
C GLU A 94 -10.19 8.96 11.96
N GLU A 95 -11.28 8.44 11.39
CA GLU A 95 -12.35 9.27 10.80
C GLU A 95 -12.92 10.29 11.80
#